data_AF-A0A933WVX5-F1
#
_entry.id   AF-A0A933WVX5-F1
#
_cell.length_a   1.000
_cell.length_b   1.000
_cell.length_c   1.000
_cell.angle_alpha   90.00
_cell.angle_beta   90.00
_cell.angle_gamma   90.00
#
_symmetry.space_group_name_H-M   'P 1'
#
loop_
_entity.id
_entity.type
_entity.pdbx_description
1 polymer ?
#
loop_
_entity_poly.entity_id
_entity_poly.type
_entity_poly.pdbx_seq_one_letter_code
_entity_poly.pdbx_strand_id
1 'polypeptide(L)'
;MKPAAAAVVALLAAASALVVYLVFANSAGSDARNAAVLIPTRTSTPAPPTATPFPSTWIDGLRAGGAGDAVLISCKDANHDGRLNGADASNLAGLDIALVPGQACVAPEQHSDFYAGPPSDTASPACDAAQPPLLIVAIASAGSDLLDARGGESMGLLALVNELERRAERGGVATQLVLSTSAVYGADAAQTSMERWIAHDLARRLDAAHCLRAVLIGHSHGGVTVTSVAAALDERYGARMYGVLIDRTTALYDRNAAEFPSRTRVLNVYQLNEGWHGHPLDLPNITNVDESAERAPIALSDGGGAPALVSHKTLDDAPAVQQRIVDAVISWLGAGD
;
A
#
# COMPACT_ATOMS: atom_id res chain seq x y z
N MET A 1 -27.00 -20.91 42.27
CA MET A 1 -25.83 -20.02 42.06
C MET A 1 -25.69 -19.11 43.27
N LYS A 2 -24.51 -19.08 43.90
CA LYS A 2 -24.30 -18.42 45.20
C LYS A 2 -24.28 -16.88 45.04
N PRO A 3 -24.93 -16.11 45.94
CA PRO A 3 -25.02 -14.65 45.86
C PRO A 3 -23.67 -13.92 45.90
N ALA A 4 -22.59 -14.61 46.33
CA ALA A 4 -21.24 -14.08 46.33
C ALA A 4 -20.65 -13.87 44.91
N ALA A 5 -21.09 -14.63 43.90
CA ALA A 5 -20.55 -14.50 42.54
C ALA A 5 -21.08 -13.26 41.80
N ALA A 6 -22.32 -12.85 42.09
CA ALA A 6 -22.94 -11.68 41.47
C ALA A 6 -22.32 -10.36 41.98
N ALA A 7 -21.94 -10.31 43.26
CA ALA A 7 -21.30 -9.13 43.85
C ALA A 7 -19.91 -8.85 43.27
N VAL A 8 -19.13 -9.91 42.96
CA VAL A 8 -17.78 -9.78 42.38
C VAL A 8 -17.84 -9.28 40.94
N VAL A 9 -18.81 -9.74 40.15
CA VAL A 9 -18.98 -9.29 38.75
C VAL A 9 -19.43 -7.82 38.69
N ALA A 10 -20.31 -7.39 39.60
CA ALA A 10 -20.75 -5.99 39.67
C ALA A 10 -19.61 -5.03 40.09
N LEU A 11 -18.73 -5.47 41.02
CA LEU A 11 -17.55 -4.70 41.43
C LEU A 11 -16.51 -4.57 40.30
N LEU A 12 -16.31 -5.63 39.51
CA LEU A 12 -15.41 -5.59 38.36
C LEU A 12 -15.95 -4.66 37.26
N ALA A 13 -17.25 -4.69 36.96
CA ALA A 13 -17.85 -3.79 35.97
C ALA A 13 -17.76 -2.31 36.38
N ALA A 14 -17.95 -2.00 37.66
CA ALA A 14 -17.80 -0.64 38.19
C ALA A 14 -16.34 -0.15 38.15
N ALA A 15 -15.37 -1.03 38.42
CA ALA A 15 -13.95 -0.69 38.32
C ALA A 15 -13.53 -0.44 36.85
N SER A 16 -14.03 -1.24 35.90
CA SER A 16 -13.77 -1.04 34.47
C SER A 16 -14.34 0.27 33.95
N ALA A 17 -15.56 0.65 34.36
CA ALA A 17 -16.17 1.92 33.97
C ALA A 17 -15.40 3.13 34.52
N LEU A 18 -14.85 3.02 35.74
CA LEU A 18 -14.04 4.09 36.35
C LEU A 18 -12.69 4.27 35.64
N VAL A 19 -12.04 3.18 35.21
CA VAL A 19 -10.78 3.25 34.44
C VAL A 19 -11.02 3.87 33.07
N VAL A 20 -12.10 3.47 32.37
CA VAL A 20 -12.49 4.08 31.10
C VAL A 20 -12.76 5.57 31.28
N TYR A 21 -13.53 5.97 32.29
CA TYR A 21 -13.81 7.38 32.56
C TYR A 21 -12.54 8.19 32.86
N LEU A 22 -11.60 7.66 33.65
CA LEU A 22 -10.34 8.35 33.96
C LEU A 22 -9.40 8.48 32.75
N VAL A 23 -9.38 7.49 31.85
CA VAL A 23 -8.61 7.54 30.60
C VAL A 23 -9.17 8.59 29.64
N PHE A 24 -10.49 8.72 29.54
CA PHE A 24 -11.14 9.69 28.65
C PHE A 24 -11.31 11.10 29.26
N ALA A 25 -11.30 11.24 30.58
CA ALA A 25 -11.33 12.55 31.25
C ALA A 25 -9.95 13.24 31.24
N ASN A 26 -8.85 12.48 31.20
CA ASN A 26 -7.49 13.03 31.15
C ASN A 26 -6.98 13.35 29.72
N SER A 27 -7.68 12.93 28.67
CA SER A 27 -7.34 13.24 27.28
C SER A 27 -7.94 14.57 26.78
N ALA A 28 -8.72 15.28 27.60
CA ALA A 28 -9.28 16.59 27.27
C ALA A 28 -8.31 17.77 27.53
N GLY A 29 -7.04 17.52 27.85
CA GLY A 29 -6.14 18.56 28.35
C GLY A 29 -4.67 18.35 28.00
N SER A 30 -4.34 18.20 26.72
CA SER A 30 -2.99 18.45 26.24
C SER A 30 -3.04 19.03 24.83
N ASP A 31 -2.93 20.35 24.76
CA ASP A 31 -2.49 21.10 23.58
C ASP A 31 -1.10 20.61 23.16
N ALA A 32 -1.04 19.46 22.49
CA ALA A 32 0.13 19.07 21.73
C ALA A 32 0.19 19.97 20.50
N ARG A 33 1.09 20.96 20.55
CA ARG A 33 1.53 21.75 19.41
C ARG A 33 2.16 20.81 18.38
N ASN A 34 1.34 20.12 17.60
CA ASN A 34 1.75 19.51 16.36
C ASN A 34 2.14 20.66 15.43
N ALA A 35 3.44 20.81 15.20
CA ALA A 35 3.93 21.64 14.13
C ALA A 35 3.41 21.05 12.82
N ALA A 36 2.25 21.54 12.37
CA ALA A 36 1.71 21.25 11.05
C ALA A 36 2.78 21.67 10.04
N VAL A 37 3.37 20.70 9.36
CA VAL A 37 4.22 20.97 8.20
C VAL A 37 3.29 21.57 7.14
N LEU A 38 3.35 22.89 6.98
CA LEU A 38 2.68 23.60 5.90
C LEU A 38 3.35 23.20 4.58
N ILE A 39 2.82 22.18 3.92
CA ILE A 39 3.18 21.85 2.54
C ILE A 39 2.60 22.98 1.67
N PRO A 40 3.42 23.75 0.92
CA PRO A 40 2.90 24.81 0.07
C PRO A 40 2.04 24.20 -1.03
N THR A 41 0.72 24.39 -0.95
CA THR A 41 -0.21 24.07 -2.04
C THR A 41 0.02 25.05 -3.18
N ARG A 42 0.70 24.61 -4.25
CA ARG A 42 0.66 25.34 -5.52
C ARG A 42 -0.74 25.20 -6.11
N THR A 43 -1.50 26.29 -6.16
CA THR A 43 -2.74 26.40 -6.92
C THR A 43 -2.44 26.49 -8.42
N SER A 44 -2.29 25.34 -9.08
CA SER A 44 -2.57 25.24 -10.51
C SER A 44 -4.06 25.01 -10.66
N THR A 45 -4.74 25.78 -11.51
CA THR A 45 -6.15 25.51 -11.89
C THR A 45 -6.21 24.10 -12.50
N PRO A 46 -6.83 23.11 -11.83
CA PRO A 46 -6.84 21.74 -12.33
C PRO A 46 -7.68 21.69 -13.60
N ALA A 47 -7.23 20.92 -14.60
CA ALA A 47 -8.15 20.46 -15.63
C ALA A 47 -9.34 19.75 -14.96
N PRO A 48 -10.56 19.82 -15.52
CA PRO A 48 -11.70 19.10 -14.98
C PRO A 48 -11.33 17.60 -14.86
N PRO A 49 -11.57 16.96 -13.70
CA PRO A 49 -11.21 15.57 -13.50
C PRO A 49 -11.96 14.70 -14.53
N THR A 50 -11.24 13.90 -15.29
CA THR A 50 -11.80 12.85 -16.14
C THR A 50 -11.43 11.51 -15.53
N ALA A 51 -12.38 10.56 -15.46
CA ALA A 51 -12.10 9.23 -14.93
C ALA A 51 -10.91 8.60 -15.66
N THR A 52 -10.01 7.95 -14.92
CA THR A 52 -8.91 7.19 -15.50
C THR A 52 -9.51 6.12 -16.42
N PRO A 53 -9.31 6.18 -17.75
CA PRO A 53 -9.88 5.18 -18.65
C PRO A 53 -9.28 3.82 -18.33
N PHE A 54 -10.10 2.76 -18.37
CA PHE A 54 -9.58 1.41 -18.19
C PHE A 54 -8.63 1.05 -19.36
N PRO A 55 -7.35 0.79 -19.09
CA PRO A 55 -6.49 0.11 -20.06
C PRO A 55 -6.98 -1.34 -20.26
N SER A 56 -6.44 -2.06 -21.25
CA SER A 56 -6.76 -3.50 -21.41
C SER A 56 -6.26 -4.32 -20.23
N THR A 57 -5.04 -4.06 -19.78
CA THR A 57 -4.40 -4.64 -18.60
C THR A 57 -3.88 -3.52 -17.72
N TRP A 58 -3.61 -3.79 -16.43
CA TRP A 58 -2.96 -2.79 -15.58
C TRP A 58 -1.60 -2.36 -16.12
N ILE A 59 -0.87 -3.30 -16.73
CA ILE A 59 0.46 -3.09 -17.30
C ILE A 59 0.41 -2.11 -18.47
N ASP A 60 -0.63 -2.17 -19.30
CA ASP A 60 -0.82 -1.24 -20.43
C ASP A 60 -1.06 0.21 -19.98
N GLY A 61 -1.51 0.42 -18.74
CA GLY A 61 -1.66 1.75 -18.16
C GLY A 61 -0.37 2.33 -17.57
N LEU A 62 0.73 1.55 -17.54
CA LEU A 62 2.02 2.01 -17.06
C LEU A 62 2.82 2.70 -18.16
N ARG A 63 3.50 3.79 -17.80
CA ARG A 63 4.35 4.57 -18.73
C ARG A 63 5.51 3.75 -19.29
N ALA A 64 6.11 2.89 -18.47
CA ALA A 64 7.16 1.96 -18.87
C ALA A 64 6.65 0.51 -19.05
N GLY A 65 5.34 0.33 -19.28
CA GLY A 65 4.70 -0.97 -19.45
C GLY A 65 5.29 -1.79 -20.61
N GLY A 66 5.21 -3.12 -20.49
CA GLY A 66 5.52 -4.06 -21.58
C GLY A 66 6.98 -4.55 -21.70
N ALA A 67 7.92 -3.99 -20.93
CA ALA A 67 9.33 -4.44 -20.91
C ALA A 67 9.72 -5.23 -19.64
N GLY A 68 8.74 -5.54 -18.78
CA GLY A 68 8.93 -6.24 -17.51
C GLY A 68 8.28 -7.62 -17.51
N ASP A 69 8.39 -8.32 -16.38
CA ASP A 69 7.90 -9.68 -16.21
C ASP A 69 6.59 -9.69 -15.41
N ALA A 70 5.48 -9.95 -16.10
CA ALA A 70 4.21 -10.28 -15.47
C ALA A 70 4.20 -11.78 -15.13
N VAL A 71 3.84 -12.13 -13.91
CA VAL A 71 3.82 -13.51 -13.43
C VAL A 71 2.56 -13.78 -12.64
N LEU A 72 2.14 -15.04 -12.69
CA LEU A 72 1.26 -15.62 -11.69
C LEU A 72 2.18 -16.31 -10.66
N ILE A 73 2.24 -15.77 -9.44
CA ILE A 73 3.20 -16.20 -8.41
C ILE A 73 3.10 -17.70 -8.14
N SER A 74 1.89 -18.27 -8.14
CA SER A 74 1.69 -19.71 -7.92
C SER A 74 2.29 -20.60 -9.02
N CYS A 75 2.64 -20.07 -10.20
CA CYS A 75 3.41 -20.79 -11.21
C CYS A 75 4.91 -20.93 -10.87
N LYS A 76 5.37 -20.35 -9.76
CA LYS A 76 6.75 -20.49 -9.31
C LYS A 76 7.00 -21.78 -8.50
N ASP A 77 5.98 -22.61 -8.28
CA ASP A 77 6.10 -23.96 -7.69
C ASP A 77 6.69 -24.91 -8.75
N ALA A 78 8.02 -24.94 -8.80
CA ALA A 78 8.78 -25.60 -9.85
C ALA A 78 8.87 -27.12 -9.61
N ASN A 79 8.77 -27.55 -8.35
CA ASN A 79 8.83 -28.96 -7.98
C ASN A 79 7.42 -29.61 -7.84
N HIS A 80 6.36 -28.80 -7.93
CA HIS A 80 4.95 -29.19 -7.81
C HIS A 80 4.59 -29.83 -6.46
N ASP A 81 5.23 -29.39 -5.37
CA ASP A 81 4.98 -29.88 -4.02
C ASP A 81 3.82 -29.15 -3.30
N GLY A 82 3.23 -28.15 -3.95
CA GLY A 82 2.14 -27.35 -3.40
C GLY A 82 2.63 -26.26 -2.44
N ARG A 83 3.91 -25.87 -2.49
CA ARG A 83 4.47 -24.76 -1.73
C ARG A 83 5.39 -23.93 -2.61
N LEU A 84 5.51 -22.64 -2.29
CA LEU A 84 6.56 -21.77 -2.83
C LEU A 84 7.61 -21.54 -1.76
N ASN A 85 8.81 -22.09 -1.96
CA ASN A 85 9.91 -21.99 -1.00
C ASN A 85 11.29 -22.15 -1.68
N GLY A 86 12.34 -22.25 -0.87
CA GLY A 86 13.72 -22.38 -1.37
C GLY A 86 14.04 -23.64 -2.19
N ALA A 87 13.16 -24.66 -2.18
CA ALA A 87 13.29 -25.86 -3.01
C ALA A 87 12.93 -25.59 -4.48
N ASP A 88 12.08 -24.59 -4.74
CA ASP A 88 11.70 -24.18 -6.09
C ASP A 88 12.81 -23.39 -6.79
N ALA A 89 13.40 -22.45 -6.04
CA ALA A 89 14.53 -21.67 -6.50
C ALA A 89 15.29 -21.04 -5.32
N SER A 90 16.60 -20.83 -5.49
CA SER A 90 17.45 -20.27 -4.43
C SER A 90 17.06 -18.85 -4.01
N ASN A 91 16.49 -18.06 -4.93
CA ASN A 91 15.97 -16.73 -4.63
C ASN A 91 14.68 -16.75 -3.81
N LEU A 92 14.06 -17.91 -3.57
CA LEU A 92 12.89 -18.10 -2.71
C LEU A 92 13.28 -18.67 -1.33
N ALA A 93 14.57 -18.82 -1.02
CA ALA A 93 15.02 -19.28 0.28
C ALA A 93 14.52 -18.36 1.41
N GLY A 94 13.83 -18.93 2.40
CA GLY A 94 13.22 -18.20 3.52
C GLY A 94 11.75 -17.81 3.28
N LEU A 95 11.24 -17.95 2.05
CA LEU A 95 9.82 -17.85 1.76
C LEU A 95 9.12 -19.18 2.03
N ASP A 96 7.87 -19.11 2.48
CA ASP A 96 7.01 -20.28 2.63
C ASP A 96 5.53 -19.89 2.43
N ILE A 97 5.01 -20.20 1.24
CA ILE A 97 3.61 -19.98 0.85
C ILE A 97 3.00 -21.33 0.49
N ALA A 98 1.93 -21.72 1.17
CA ALA A 98 1.18 -22.92 0.80
C ALA A 98 0.22 -22.62 -0.36
N LEU A 99 0.11 -23.54 -1.30
CA LEU A 99 -0.76 -23.44 -2.45
C LEU A 99 -1.98 -24.36 -2.31
N VAL A 100 -3.12 -23.93 -2.84
CA VAL A 100 -4.33 -24.74 -2.88
C VAL A 100 -4.20 -25.77 -4.02
N PRO A 101 -4.32 -27.08 -3.74
CA PRO A 101 -4.20 -28.11 -4.77
C PRO A 101 -5.17 -27.88 -5.94
N GLY A 102 -4.64 -27.89 -7.16
CA GLY A 102 -5.42 -27.70 -8.39
C GLY A 102 -5.86 -26.25 -8.67
N GLN A 103 -5.47 -25.27 -7.84
CA GLN A 103 -5.70 -23.85 -8.09
C GLN A 103 -4.41 -23.07 -8.39
N ALA A 104 -3.25 -23.65 -8.07
CA ALA A 104 -1.95 -23.10 -8.44
C ALA A 104 -1.75 -23.10 -9.97
N CYS A 105 -1.21 -22.02 -10.50
CA CYS A 105 -0.87 -21.88 -11.92
C CYS A 105 -2.01 -22.18 -12.91
N VAL A 106 -3.25 -21.85 -12.53
CA VAL A 106 -4.42 -22.01 -13.41
C VAL A 106 -4.52 -20.82 -14.35
N ALA A 107 -4.59 -21.09 -15.66
CA ALA A 107 -4.73 -20.10 -16.74
C ALA A 107 -3.76 -18.90 -16.63
N PRO A 108 -2.43 -19.13 -16.56
CA PRO A 108 -1.44 -18.06 -16.41
C PRO A 108 -1.39 -17.07 -17.58
N GLU A 109 -2.00 -17.40 -18.72
CA GLU A 109 -2.17 -16.49 -19.85
C GLU A 109 -3.34 -15.51 -19.67
N GLN A 110 -4.19 -15.72 -18.65
CA GLN A 110 -5.37 -14.91 -18.34
C GLN A 110 -5.26 -14.20 -16.99
N HIS A 111 -4.34 -14.63 -16.12
CA HIS A 111 -4.17 -14.11 -14.77
C HIS A 111 -2.72 -13.70 -14.47
N SER A 112 -2.55 -12.59 -13.76
CA SER A 112 -1.29 -12.22 -13.12
C SER A 112 -1.53 -11.46 -11.82
N ASP A 113 -0.75 -11.78 -10.78
CA ASP A 113 -0.82 -11.14 -9.47
C ASP A 113 0.42 -10.29 -9.15
N PHE A 114 1.43 -10.32 -10.02
CA PHE A 114 2.68 -9.60 -9.83
C PHE A 114 3.35 -9.22 -11.16
N TYR A 115 3.86 -7.99 -11.22
CA TYR A 115 4.63 -7.46 -12.33
C TYR A 115 5.88 -6.76 -11.79
N ALA A 116 7.04 -7.09 -12.33
CA ALA A 116 8.28 -6.36 -12.08
C ALA A 116 8.76 -5.69 -13.37
N GLY A 117 8.75 -4.36 -13.38
CA GLY A 117 9.28 -3.55 -14.47
C GLY A 117 10.82 -3.53 -14.47
N PRO A 118 11.44 -3.24 -15.64
CA PRO A 118 12.86 -2.97 -15.69
C PRO A 118 13.17 -1.66 -14.94
N PRO A 119 14.42 -1.47 -14.47
CA PRO A 119 14.87 -0.16 -14.03
C PRO A 119 14.74 0.88 -15.15
N SER A 120 14.40 2.12 -14.80
CA SER A 120 14.33 3.26 -15.73
C SER A 120 15.69 3.62 -16.31
N ASP A 121 16.77 3.29 -15.59
CA ASP A 121 18.15 3.40 -16.04
C ASP A 121 18.92 2.14 -15.65
N THR A 122 19.43 1.42 -16.64
CA THR A 122 20.18 0.17 -16.48
C THR A 122 21.54 0.37 -15.83
N ALA A 123 22.07 1.61 -15.82
CA ALA A 123 23.31 1.98 -15.14
C ALA A 123 23.12 2.27 -13.63
N SER A 124 21.88 2.30 -13.13
CA SER A 124 21.52 2.98 -11.88
C SER A 124 21.05 2.15 -10.66
N PRO A 125 21.26 0.82 -10.55
CA PRO A 125 21.23 0.21 -9.22
C PRO A 125 22.51 0.53 -8.42
N ALA A 126 23.47 1.26 -9.02
CA ALA A 126 24.72 1.65 -8.39
C ALA A 126 24.47 2.75 -7.34
N CYS A 127 24.90 2.48 -6.11
CA CYS A 127 24.85 3.43 -4.99
C CYS A 127 25.79 4.64 -5.14
N ASP A 128 26.42 4.71 -6.31
CA ASP A 128 27.39 5.68 -6.77
C ASP A 128 26.70 6.89 -7.43
N ALA A 129 25.40 6.77 -7.73
CA ALA A 129 24.58 7.86 -8.25
C ALA A 129 24.44 9.00 -7.23
N ALA A 130 24.32 10.23 -7.74
CA ALA A 130 24.14 11.42 -6.89
C ALA A 130 22.85 11.40 -6.08
N GLN A 131 21.87 10.58 -6.48
CA GLN A 131 20.63 10.34 -5.76
C GLN A 131 20.40 8.82 -5.64
N PRO A 132 19.98 8.33 -4.46
CA PRO A 132 19.67 6.92 -4.31
C PRO A 132 18.51 6.49 -5.22
N PRO A 133 18.56 5.31 -5.86
CA PRO A 133 17.46 4.82 -6.69
C PRO A 133 16.21 4.55 -5.84
N LEU A 134 15.05 4.64 -6.49
CA LEU A 134 13.74 4.42 -5.88
C LEU A 134 13.06 3.17 -6.45
N LEU A 135 12.76 2.22 -5.59
CA LEU A 135 11.82 1.15 -5.88
C LEU A 135 10.40 1.62 -5.53
N ILE A 136 9.51 1.65 -6.52
CA ILE A 136 8.09 1.93 -6.34
C ILE A 136 7.36 0.60 -6.30
N VAL A 137 6.68 0.29 -5.19
CA VAL A 137 5.86 -0.91 -5.03
C VAL A 137 4.40 -0.48 -4.92
N ALA A 138 3.65 -0.63 -6.01
CA ALA A 138 2.22 -0.33 -6.05
C ALA A 138 1.40 -1.60 -5.84
N ILE A 139 0.44 -1.54 -4.92
CA ILE A 139 -0.38 -2.68 -4.49
C ILE A 139 -1.86 -2.32 -4.71
N ALA A 140 -2.47 -2.97 -5.69
CA ALA A 140 -3.88 -2.78 -6.01
C ALA A 140 -4.81 -3.32 -4.90
N SER A 141 -6.08 -2.92 -4.94
CA SER A 141 -7.10 -3.43 -4.01
C SER A 141 -7.40 -4.92 -4.22
N ALA A 142 -8.22 -5.47 -3.32
CA ALA A 142 -8.75 -6.82 -3.44
C ALA A 142 -9.59 -6.97 -4.71
N GLY A 143 -9.53 -8.16 -5.32
CA GLY A 143 -10.26 -8.48 -6.55
C GLY A 143 -9.57 -8.05 -7.84
N SER A 144 -8.46 -7.30 -7.76
CA SER A 144 -7.68 -6.94 -8.95
C SER A 144 -6.94 -8.14 -9.56
N ASP A 145 -6.84 -8.12 -10.88
CA ASP A 145 -5.99 -8.99 -11.70
C ASP A 145 -5.18 -8.09 -12.63
N LEU A 146 -3.85 -8.27 -12.70
CA LEU A 146 -3.01 -7.38 -13.51
C LEU A 146 -3.26 -7.53 -15.02
N LEU A 147 -3.84 -8.65 -15.46
CA LEU A 147 -4.24 -8.88 -16.85
C LEU A 147 -5.70 -8.49 -17.14
N ASP A 148 -6.47 -8.06 -16.13
CA ASP A 148 -7.82 -7.51 -16.31
C ASP A 148 -8.02 -6.22 -15.48
N ALA A 149 -7.91 -5.07 -16.16
CA ALA A 149 -8.14 -3.78 -15.52
C ALA A 149 -9.61 -3.53 -15.14
N ARG A 150 -10.56 -4.31 -15.67
CA ARG A 150 -12.00 -4.12 -15.40
C ARG A 150 -12.44 -4.77 -14.09
N GLY A 151 -11.74 -5.84 -13.68
CA GLY A 151 -12.02 -6.56 -12.44
C GLY A 151 -11.57 -5.82 -11.18
N GLY A 152 -10.66 -4.85 -11.31
CA GLY A 152 -10.06 -4.13 -10.20
C GLY A 152 -10.67 -2.75 -9.91
N GLU A 153 -10.67 -2.39 -8.63
CA GLU A 153 -10.79 -1.00 -8.17
C GLU A 153 -9.39 -0.42 -7.97
N SER A 154 -9.23 0.90 -7.75
CA SER A 154 -7.93 1.59 -7.56
C SER A 154 -7.14 1.93 -8.83
N MET A 155 -7.82 2.27 -9.92
CA MET A 155 -7.13 2.61 -11.17
C MET A 155 -6.32 3.91 -11.08
N GLY A 156 -6.65 4.79 -10.13
CA GLY A 156 -5.90 6.00 -9.84
C GLY A 156 -4.45 5.73 -9.41
N LEU A 157 -4.15 4.54 -8.89
CA LEU A 157 -2.77 4.09 -8.62
C LEU A 157 -1.87 4.15 -9.87
N LEU A 158 -2.39 3.85 -11.07
CA LEU A 158 -1.59 3.90 -12.29
C LEU A 158 -1.17 5.33 -12.62
N ALA A 159 -2.09 6.29 -12.52
CA ALA A 159 -1.81 7.70 -12.74
C ALA A 159 -0.79 8.23 -11.71
N LEU A 160 -0.98 7.85 -10.44
CA LEU A 160 -0.06 8.18 -9.36
C LEU A 160 1.36 7.66 -9.60
N VAL A 161 1.51 6.38 -9.93
CA VAL A 161 2.81 5.75 -10.21
C VAL A 161 3.50 6.43 -11.39
N ASN A 162 2.77 6.63 -12.50
CA ASN A 162 3.31 7.28 -13.69
C ASN A 162 3.81 8.71 -13.40
N GLU A 163 3.07 9.48 -12.60
CA GLU A 163 3.48 10.82 -12.19
C GLU A 163 4.68 10.79 -11.24
N LEU A 164 4.72 9.83 -10.31
CA LEU A 164 5.84 9.67 -9.40
C LEU A 164 7.13 9.33 -10.14
N GLU A 165 7.11 8.36 -11.06
CA GLU A 165 8.27 8.04 -11.89
C GLU A 165 8.74 9.25 -12.69
N ARG A 166 7.80 9.97 -13.33
CA ARG A 166 8.11 11.18 -14.09
C ARG A 166 8.75 12.27 -13.23
N ARG A 167 8.35 12.39 -11.96
CA ARG A 167 8.95 13.35 -11.02
C ARG A 167 10.31 12.92 -10.51
N ALA A 168 10.47 11.64 -10.22
CA ALA A 168 11.75 11.06 -9.83
C ALA A 168 12.78 11.27 -10.95
N GLU A 169 12.44 10.94 -12.20
CA GLU A 169 13.31 11.15 -13.36
C GLU A 169 13.72 12.60 -13.56
N ARG A 170 12.77 13.55 -13.42
CA ARG A 170 13.09 14.99 -13.49
C ARG A 170 14.04 15.45 -12.38
N GLY A 171 14.05 14.74 -11.24
CA GLY A 171 14.98 14.94 -10.15
C GLY A 171 16.31 14.17 -10.31
N GLY A 172 16.50 13.42 -11.41
CA GLY A 172 17.67 12.57 -11.61
C GLY A 172 17.68 11.30 -10.74
N VAL A 173 16.52 10.87 -10.26
CA VAL A 173 16.36 9.63 -9.48
C VAL A 173 15.93 8.52 -10.42
N ALA A 174 16.73 7.46 -10.52
CA ALA A 174 16.32 6.26 -11.24
C ALA A 174 15.24 5.50 -10.48
N THR A 175 14.26 4.96 -11.20
CA THR A 175 13.14 4.22 -10.62
C THR A 175 13.13 2.77 -11.08
N GLN A 176 12.57 1.90 -10.26
CA GLN A 176 12.10 0.58 -10.69
C GLN A 176 10.70 0.40 -10.14
N LEU A 177 9.80 -0.14 -10.97
CA LEU A 177 8.41 -0.39 -10.58
C LEU A 177 8.17 -1.87 -10.30
N VAL A 178 7.50 -2.15 -9.21
CA VAL A 178 6.78 -3.38 -8.94
C VAL A 178 5.30 -3.03 -8.81
N LEU A 179 4.46 -3.75 -9.54
CA LEU A 179 3.01 -3.69 -9.41
C LEU A 179 2.51 -5.05 -8.95
N SER A 180 1.62 -5.08 -7.97
CA SER A 180 1.07 -6.32 -7.44
C SER A 180 -0.41 -6.16 -7.12
N THR A 181 -1.16 -7.26 -7.16
CA THR A 181 -2.48 -7.33 -6.54
C THR A 181 -2.33 -7.45 -5.02
N SER A 182 -3.44 -7.46 -4.27
CA SER A 182 -3.38 -7.71 -2.83
C SER A 182 -3.45 -9.19 -2.44
N ALA A 183 -3.33 -10.14 -3.39
CA ALA A 183 -3.54 -11.56 -3.12
C ALA A 183 -2.76 -12.46 -4.10
N VAL A 184 -2.14 -13.53 -3.59
CA VAL A 184 -1.54 -14.56 -4.45
C VAL A 184 -2.62 -15.50 -4.94
N TYR A 185 -2.82 -15.55 -6.26
CA TYR A 185 -3.83 -16.40 -6.85
C TYR A 185 -3.47 -17.89 -6.69
N GLY A 186 -4.40 -18.68 -6.16
CA GLY A 186 -4.20 -20.09 -5.90
C GLY A 186 -3.39 -20.42 -4.63
N ALA A 187 -3.08 -19.43 -3.78
CA ALA A 187 -2.48 -19.68 -2.47
C ALA A 187 -3.53 -19.91 -1.37
N ASP A 188 -3.18 -20.72 -0.38
CA ASP A 188 -3.89 -20.73 0.90
C ASP A 188 -3.61 -19.39 1.62
N ALA A 189 -4.62 -18.82 2.28
CA ALA A 189 -4.58 -17.48 2.85
C ALA A 189 -3.99 -16.41 1.89
N ALA A 190 -4.57 -16.30 0.68
CA ALA A 190 -4.05 -15.55 -0.46
C ALA A 190 -3.50 -14.13 -0.14
N GLN A 191 -4.18 -13.35 0.70
CA GLN A 191 -3.74 -12.00 1.07
C GLN A 191 -2.47 -12.02 1.94
N THR A 192 -2.44 -12.86 2.98
CA THR A 192 -1.24 -13.04 3.81
C THR A 192 -0.07 -13.61 2.99
N SER A 193 -0.36 -14.48 2.03
CA SER A 193 0.63 -14.99 1.10
C SER A 193 1.24 -13.88 0.22
N MET A 194 0.44 -12.90 -0.21
CA MET A 194 0.95 -11.73 -0.93
C MET A 194 1.82 -10.83 -0.05
N GLU A 195 1.44 -10.60 1.19
CA GLU A 195 2.27 -9.86 2.15
C GLU A 195 3.65 -10.51 2.32
N ARG A 196 3.69 -11.85 2.47
CA ARG A 196 4.95 -12.60 2.56
C ARG A 196 5.77 -12.50 1.29
N TRP A 197 5.13 -12.63 0.12
CA TRP A 197 5.80 -12.50 -1.17
C TRP A 197 6.45 -11.12 -1.34
N ILE A 198 5.70 -10.04 -1.12
CA ILE A 198 6.19 -8.67 -1.28
C ILE A 198 7.28 -8.37 -0.25
N ALA A 199 7.11 -8.78 1.02
CA ALA A 199 8.15 -8.59 2.03
C ALA A 199 9.45 -9.31 1.67
N HIS A 200 9.36 -10.52 1.13
CA HIS A 200 10.50 -11.31 0.68
C HIS A 200 11.21 -10.67 -0.53
N ASP A 201 10.46 -10.30 -1.57
CA ASP A 201 11.02 -9.65 -2.76
C ASP A 201 11.67 -8.30 -2.42
N LEU A 202 11.01 -7.49 -1.60
CA LEU A 202 11.50 -6.19 -1.17
C LEU A 202 12.78 -6.31 -0.33
N ALA A 203 12.81 -7.22 0.65
CA ALA A 203 14.01 -7.47 1.46
C ALA A 203 15.21 -7.86 0.60
N ARG A 204 15.02 -8.76 -0.38
CA ARG A 204 16.06 -9.16 -1.33
C ARG A 204 16.62 -7.96 -2.10
N ARG A 205 15.77 -7.06 -2.59
CA ARG A 205 16.20 -5.88 -3.35
C ARG A 205 16.95 -4.88 -2.47
N LEU A 206 16.45 -4.64 -1.26
CA LEU A 206 17.09 -3.75 -0.27
C LEU A 206 18.41 -4.30 0.28
N ASP A 207 18.59 -5.62 0.27
CA ASP A 207 19.85 -6.30 0.60
C ASP A 207 20.85 -6.24 -0.55
N ALA A 208 20.39 -6.36 -1.79
CA ALA A 208 21.25 -6.27 -2.96
C ALA A 208 21.82 -4.85 -3.18
N ALA A 209 21.09 -3.81 -2.74
CA ALA A 209 21.51 -2.42 -2.89
C ALA A 209 21.26 -1.61 -1.59
N HIS A 210 22.34 -1.33 -0.84
CA HIS A 210 22.27 -0.67 0.47
C HIS A 210 21.73 0.79 0.40
N CYS A 211 21.87 1.47 -0.72
CA CYS A 211 21.34 2.81 -0.94
C CYS A 211 19.87 2.82 -1.40
N LEU A 212 19.34 1.69 -1.89
CA LEU A 212 18.00 1.62 -2.46
C LEU A 212 16.98 2.12 -1.44
N ARG A 213 16.15 3.06 -1.88
CA ARG A 213 14.96 3.49 -1.14
C ARG A 213 13.73 2.83 -1.76
N ALA A 214 12.73 2.57 -0.94
CA ALA A 214 11.47 1.98 -1.40
C ALA A 214 10.28 2.81 -0.95
N VAL A 215 9.30 2.99 -1.83
CA VAL A 215 7.98 3.49 -1.48
C VAL A 215 6.94 2.42 -1.79
N LEU A 216 6.15 2.07 -0.78
CA LEU A 216 5.04 1.14 -0.89
C LEU A 216 3.75 1.96 -0.90
N ILE A 217 2.93 1.76 -1.92
CA ILE A 217 1.69 2.50 -2.13
C ILE A 217 0.57 1.49 -2.27
N GLY A 218 -0.46 1.60 -1.44
CA GLY A 218 -1.57 0.66 -1.45
C GLY A 218 -2.90 1.34 -1.22
N HIS A 219 -3.90 0.94 -2.01
CA HIS A 219 -5.27 1.37 -1.84
C HIS A 219 -6.14 0.26 -1.25
N SER A 220 -7.05 0.59 -0.33
CA SER A 220 -7.96 -0.37 0.31
C SER A 220 -7.22 -1.54 0.97
N HIS A 221 -7.39 -2.77 0.48
CA HIS A 221 -6.65 -3.95 0.92
C HIS A 221 -5.16 -3.88 0.56
N GLY A 222 -4.79 -3.20 -0.53
CA GLY A 222 -3.39 -2.89 -0.81
C GLY A 222 -2.76 -2.05 0.29
N GLY A 223 -3.50 -1.12 0.90
CA GLY A 223 -3.01 -0.33 2.05
C GLY A 223 -2.79 -1.18 3.31
N VAL A 224 -3.59 -2.24 3.48
CA VAL A 224 -3.33 -3.26 4.49
C VAL A 224 -2.02 -3.99 4.21
N THR A 225 -1.81 -4.44 2.97
CA THR A 225 -0.56 -5.10 2.56
C THR A 225 0.66 -4.19 2.77
N VAL A 226 0.57 -2.89 2.47
CA VAL A 226 1.63 -1.91 2.78
C VAL A 226 1.95 -1.91 4.28
N THR A 227 0.93 -1.89 5.13
CA THR A 227 1.11 -1.90 6.59
C THR A 227 1.85 -3.17 7.03
N SER A 228 1.39 -4.34 6.59
CA SER A 228 1.97 -5.64 6.92
C SER A 228 3.43 -5.75 6.49
N VAL A 229 3.72 -5.39 5.24
CA VAL A 229 5.07 -5.46 4.66
C VAL A 229 6.01 -4.48 5.34
N ALA A 230 5.57 -3.23 5.53
CA ALA A 230 6.39 -2.22 6.18
C ALA A 230 6.71 -2.62 7.64
N ALA A 231 5.72 -3.14 8.39
CA ALA A 231 5.94 -3.61 9.75
C ALA A 231 6.93 -4.79 9.82
N ALA A 232 6.79 -5.77 8.92
CA ALA A 232 7.68 -6.94 8.88
C ALA A 232 9.15 -6.58 8.57
N LEU A 233 9.38 -5.47 7.88
CA LEU A 233 10.69 -5.01 7.43
C LEU A 233 11.23 -3.81 8.24
N ASP A 234 10.45 -3.28 9.17
CA ASP A 234 10.68 -1.97 9.80
C ASP A 234 11.99 -1.90 10.58
N GLU A 235 12.30 -2.94 11.35
CA GLU A 235 13.49 -2.99 12.20
C GLU A 235 14.77 -2.84 11.37
N ARG A 236 14.83 -3.54 10.22
CA ARG A 236 16.02 -3.62 9.37
C ARG A 236 16.08 -2.52 8.31
N TYR A 237 14.93 -2.08 7.80
CA TYR A 237 14.86 -1.23 6.61
C TYR A 237 14.05 0.05 6.78
N GLY A 238 13.41 0.30 7.92
CA GLY A 238 12.42 1.38 8.06
C GLY A 238 12.94 2.78 7.72
N ALA A 239 14.25 3.04 7.86
CA ALA A 239 14.87 4.31 7.44
C ALA A 239 14.94 4.50 5.91
N ARG A 240 14.88 3.43 5.13
CA ARG A 240 14.94 3.44 3.66
C ARG A 240 13.59 3.15 3.00
N MET A 241 12.54 2.95 3.80
CA MET A 241 11.20 2.64 3.32
C MET A 241 10.25 3.79 3.63
N TYR A 242 9.25 3.95 2.76
CA TYR A 242 8.14 4.87 2.92
C TYR A 242 6.83 4.15 2.63
N GLY A 243 5.78 4.44 3.38
CA GLY A 243 4.44 3.92 3.18
C GLY A 243 3.46 4.99 2.73
N VAL A 244 2.60 4.66 1.79
CA VAL A 244 1.43 5.44 1.41
C VAL A 244 0.21 4.54 1.49
N LEU A 245 -0.70 4.90 2.38
CA LEU A 245 -1.98 4.22 2.57
C LEU A 245 -3.05 5.11 1.96
N ILE A 246 -3.79 4.57 0.99
CA ILE A 246 -4.96 5.23 0.42
C ILE A 246 -6.16 4.44 0.89
N ASP A 247 -7.07 5.12 1.58
CA ASP A 247 -8.32 4.59 2.13
C ASP A 247 -8.23 3.15 2.67
N ARG A 248 -7.19 2.89 3.48
CA ARG A 248 -6.89 1.55 4.01
C ARG A 248 -8.14 0.95 4.65
N THR A 249 -8.48 -0.27 4.25
CA THR A 249 -9.61 -0.98 4.85
C THR A 249 -9.29 -1.42 6.28
N THR A 250 -10.25 -1.26 7.18
CA THR A 250 -10.18 -1.73 8.57
C THR A 250 -11.06 -2.95 8.83
N ALA A 251 -12.00 -3.23 7.94
CA ALA A 251 -12.99 -4.29 8.08
C ALA A 251 -12.48 -5.70 7.71
N LEU A 252 -11.40 -5.78 6.92
CA LEU A 252 -10.91 -7.04 6.34
C LEU A 252 -9.50 -7.42 6.80
N TYR A 253 -9.00 -6.77 7.84
CA TYR A 253 -7.68 -7.07 8.40
C TYR A 253 -7.77 -7.26 9.90
N ASP A 254 -7.51 -8.49 10.34
CA ASP A 254 -7.68 -9.01 11.68
C ASP A 254 -6.41 -8.93 12.55
N ARG A 255 -5.35 -8.29 12.04
CA ARG A 255 -4.08 -8.22 12.77
C ARG A 255 -4.02 -7.09 13.79
N ASN A 256 -3.17 -7.32 14.79
CA ASN A 256 -3.10 -6.52 16.01
C ASN A 256 -2.62 -5.08 15.71
N ALA A 257 -3.16 -4.09 16.42
CA ALA A 257 -2.72 -2.70 16.36
C ALA A 257 -1.24 -2.47 16.75
N ALA A 258 -0.54 -3.52 17.23
CA ALA A 258 0.92 -3.51 17.42
C ALA A 258 1.71 -3.86 16.15
N GLU A 259 1.06 -4.23 15.05
CA GLU A 259 1.68 -4.58 13.76
C GLU A 259 1.76 -3.40 12.78
N PHE A 260 2.01 -2.19 13.30
CA PHE A 260 2.35 -1.05 12.46
C PHE A 260 3.86 -0.83 12.47
N PRO A 261 4.45 -0.36 11.37
CA PRO A 261 5.84 0.08 11.40
C PRO A 261 5.97 1.26 12.36
N SER A 262 7.08 1.31 13.09
CA SER A 262 7.43 2.36 14.05
C SER A 262 8.46 3.36 13.51
N ARG A 263 9.26 2.93 12.53
CA ARG A 263 10.36 3.72 11.95
C ARG A 263 10.05 4.20 10.53
N THR A 264 9.37 3.37 9.75
CA THR A 264 8.95 3.68 8.39
C THR A 264 8.02 4.88 8.40
N ARG A 265 8.34 5.91 7.64
CA ARG A 265 7.47 7.08 7.51
C ARG A 265 6.26 6.73 6.67
N VAL A 266 5.07 7.07 7.15
CA VAL A 266 3.81 6.74 6.46
C VAL A 266 2.97 7.99 6.21
N LEU A 267 2.40 8.09 5.01
CA LEU A 267 1.29 9.00 4.71
C LEU A 267 0.01 8.18 4.65
N ASN A 268 -0.94 8.45 5.55
CA ASN A 268 -2.25 7.84 5.57
C ASN A 268 -3.28 8.84 5.03
N VAL A 269 -3.72 8.61 3.80
CA VAL A 269 -4.76 9.40 3.14
C VAL A 269 -6.07 8.64 3.23
N TYR A 270 -7.10 9.27 3.80
CA TYR A 270 -8.37 8.61 4.07
C TYR A 270 -9.57 9.52 3.79
N GLN A 271 -10.74 8.91 3.73
CA GLN A 271 -12.02 9.60 3.64
C GLN A 271 -13.02 9.01 4.64
N LEU A 272 -14.00 9.81 5.07
CA LEU A 272 -15.02 9.46 6.07
C LEU A 272 -16.44 9.42 5.49
N ASN A 273 -16.57 9.50 4.16
CA ASN A 273 -17.85 9.61 3.45
C ASN A 273 -18.67 8.32 3.49
N GLU A 274 -18.03 7.15 3.69
CA GLU A 274 -18.71 5.85 3.61
C GLU A 274 -18.75 5.09 4.94
N GLY A 275 -17.87 5.38 5.90
CA GLY A 275 -17.98 4.94 7.30
C GLY A 275 -17.45 3.52 7.64
N TRP A 276 -16.93 2.76 6.67
CA TRP A 276 -16.35 1.41 6.86
C TRP A 276 -14.88 1.31 6.41
N HIS A 277 -14.33 2.42 5.92
CA HIS A 277 -12.94 2.58 5.48
C HIS A 277 -12.35 3.86 6.04
N GLY A 278 -11.03 3.97 5.96
CA GLY A 278 -10.36 5.26 6.16
C GLY A 278 -10.45 5.77 7.59
N HIS A 279 -9.49 5.40 8.42
CA HIS A 279 -9.36 5.98 9.76
C HIS A 279 -7.98 6.56 9.98
N PRO A 280 -7.87 7.65 10.75
CA PRO A 280 -6.57 8.13 11.19
C PRO A 280 -5.88 7.05 12.03
N LEU A 281 -4.56 6.96 11.89
CA LEU A 281 -3.71 6.08 12.68
C LEU A 281 -2.90 6.93 13.66
N ASP A 282 -3.17 6.78 14.95
CA ASP A 282 -2.53 7.59 16.00
C ASP A 282 -1.13 7.05 16.35
N LEU A 283 -0.19 7.26 15.43
CA LEU A 283 1.20 6.82 15.54
C LEU A 283 2.15 7.95 15.11
N PRO A 284 3.29 8.14 15.80
CA PRO A 284 4.14 9.32 15.63
C PRO A 284 4.85 9.40 14.27
N ASN A 285 5.03 8.27 13.59
CA ASN A 285 5.64 8.18 12.25
C ASN A 285 4.61 8.29 11.11
N ILE A 286 3.33 8.50 11.42
CA ILE A 286 2.25 8.54 10.45
C ILE A 286 1.66 9.96 10.33
N THR A 287 1.69 10.50 9.11
CA THR A 287 0.96 11.71 8.76
C THR A 287 -0.42 11.33 8.25
N ASN A 288 -1.46 11.73 8.99
CA ASN A 288 -2.86 11.50 8.60
C ASN A 288 -3.40 12.70 7.81
N VAL A 289 -4.07 12.43 6.68
CA VAL A 289 -4.73 13.45 5.85
C VAL A 289 -6.15 13.00 5.53
N ASP A 290 -7.11 13.75 6.06
CA ASP A 290 -8.53 13.60 5.72
C ASP A 290 -8.82 14.32 4.40
N GLU A 291 -9.23 13.56 3.39
CA GLU A 291 -9.57 14.06 2.06
C GLU A 291 -11.07 13.88 1.76
N SER A 292 -11.92 13.77 2.80
CA SER A 292 -13.38 13.60 2.64
C SER A 292 -14.03 14.70 1.80
N ALA A 293 -13.43 15.90 1.77
CA ALA A 293 -13.94 17.04 1.01
C ALA A 293 -13.48 17.05 -0.47
N GLU A 294 -12.55 16.18 -0.85
CA GLU A 294 -12.04 16.12 -2.21
C GLU A 294 -13.08 15.57 -3.18
N ARG A 295 -12.82 15.83 -4.47
CA ARG A 295 -13.70 15.39 -5.56
C ARG A 295 -12.95 14.62 -6.61
N ALA A 296 -13.56 13.52 -7.03
CA ALA A 296 -13.09 12.69 -8.13
C ALA A 296 -14.26 12.34 -9.05
N PRO A 297 -14.01 11.99 -10.32
CA PRO A 297 -15.01 11.38 -11.18
C PRO A 297 -15.62 10.16 -10.49
N ILE A 298 -16.92 9.93 -10.70
CA ILE A 298 -17.55 8.68 -10.27
C ILE A 298 -16.80 7.52 -10.93
N ALA A 299 -16.52 6.46 -10.15
CA ALA A 299 -15.82 5.28 -10.65
C ALA A 299 -16.52 4.72 -11.90
N LEU A 300 -15.74 4.26 -12.87
CA LEU A 300 -16.29 3.67 -14.10
C LEU A 300 -17.13 2.42 -13.81
N SER A 301 -16.78 1.64 -12.78
CA SER A 301 -17.56 0.50 -12.30
C SER A 301 -18.94 0.88 -11.76
N ASP A 302 -19.13 2.13 -11.32
CA ASP A 302 -20.39 2.67 -10.83
C ASP A 302 -21.13 3.49 -11.92
N GLY A 303 -20.75 3.31 -13.20
CA GLY A 303 -21.36 3.96 -14.36
C GLY A 303 -20.64 5.23 -14.84
N GLY A 304 -19.59 5.66 -14.14
CA GLY A 304 -18.85 6.88 -14.46
C GLY A 304 -19.66 8.16 -14.27
N GLY A 305 -19.03 9.32 -14.48
CA GLY A 305 -19.77 10.58 -14.55
C GLY A 305 -19.01 11.81 -14.06
N ALA A 306 -19.77 12.88 -13.83
CA ALA A 306 -19.24 14.13 -13.31
C ALA A 306 -18.61 13.94 -11.92
N PRO A 307 -17.67 14.82 -11.52
CA PRO A 307 -17.05 14.71 -10.21
C PRO A 307 -18.06 14.74 -9.05
N ALA A 308 -17.93 13.77 -8.15
CA ALA A 308 -18.64 13.67 -6.87
C ALA A 308 -17.64 13.81 -5.71
N LEU A 309 -18.12 13.80 -4.47
CA LEU A 309 -17.22 13.60 -3.33
C LEU A 309 -16.51 12.26 -3.50
N VAL A 310 -15.24 12.22 -3.12
CA VAL A 310 -14.46 10.98 -3.16
C VAL A 310 -15.16 9.88 -2.37
N SER A 311 -15.26 8.70 -2.98
CA SER A 311 -15.56 7.45 -2.31
C SER A 311 -14.28 6.65 -2.11
N HIS A 312 -14.40 5.50 -1.46
CA HIS A 312 -13.38 4.48 -1.40
C HIS A 312 -12.81 4.22 -2.78
N LYS A 313 -13.66 3.95 -3.76
CA LYS A 313 -13.22 3.56 -5.11
C LYS A 313 -12.49 4.65 -5.89
N THR A 314 -12.62 5.91 -5.49
CA THR A 314 -12.18 7.07 -6.30
C THR A 314 -11.21 7.98 -5.56
N LEU A 315 -10.83 7.68 -4.31
CA LEU A 315 -9.94 8.55 -3.55
C LEU A 315 -8.58 8.71 -4.23
N ASP A 316 -8.08 7.64 -4.84
CA ASP A 316 -6.86 7.61 -5.63
C ASP A 316 -6.99 8.28 -7.01
N ASP A 317 -8.20 8.54 -7.50
CA ASP A 317 -8.48 9.28 -8.74
C ASP A 317 -8.60 10.80 -8.52
N ALA A 318 -8.61 11.28 -7.27
CA ALA A 318 -8.69 12.71 -6.97
C ALA A 318 -7.34 13.41 -7.28
N PRO A 319 -7.31 14.44 -8.17
CA PRO A 319 -6.04 15.06 -8.58
C PRO A 319 -5.25 15.68 -7.42
N ALA A 320 -5.93 16.29 -6.45
CA ALA A 320 -5.29 16.88 -5.27
C ALA A 320 -4.65 15.81 -4.38
N VAL A 321 -5.30 14.65 -4.25
CA VAL A 321 -4.78 13.49 -3.51
C VAL A 321 -3.54 12.94 -4.19
N GLN A 322 -3.60 12.70 -5.50
CA GLN A 322 -2.44 12.24 -6.28
C GLN A 322 -1.26 13.20 -6.15
N GLN A 323 -1.51 14.51 -6.31
CA GLN A 323 -0.48 15.53 -6.19
C GLN A 323 0.13 15.52 -4.79
N ARG A 324 -0.67 15.44 -3.73
CA ARG A 324 -0.19 15.42 -2.35
C ARG A 324 0.69 14.21 -2.08
N ILE A 325 0.26 13.03 -2.49
CA ILE A 325 1.02 11.79 -2.32
C ILE A 325 2.38 11.92 -3.03
N VAL A 326 2.35 12.34 -4.30
CA VAL A 326 3.57 12.53 -5.09
C VAL A 326 4.49 13.56 -4.45
N ASP A 327 3.96 14.70 -4.00
CA ASP A 327 4.74 15.75 -3.31
C ASP A 327 5.38 15.22 -2.03
N ALA A 328 4.64 14.44 -1.24
CA ALA A 328 5.15 13.84 -0.01
C ALA A 328 6.31 12.88 -0.30
N VAL A 329 6.14 11.95 -1.25
CA VAL A 329 7.18 10.98 -1.60
C VAL A 329 8.43 11.68 -2.11
N ILE A 330 8.30 12.62 -3.06
CA ILE A 330 9.44 13.37 -3.58
C ILE A 330 10.13 14.19 -2.47
N SER A 331 9.37 14.77 -1.54
CA SER A 331 9.94 15.47 -0.40
C SER A 331 10.74 14.54 0.52
N TRP A 332 10.32 13.28 0.70
CA TRP A 332 11.06 12.32 1.51
C TRP A 332 12.37 11.87 0.86
N LEU A 333 12.41 11.82 -0.47
CA LEU A 333 13.65 11.55 -1.20
C LEU A 333 14.66 12.69 -1.07
N GLY A 334 14.19 13.94 -1.10
CA GLY A 334 15.03 15.14 -1.01
C GLY A 334 15.52 15.48 0.41
N ALA A 335 14.85 14.97 1.45
CA ALA A 335 15.37 15.02 2.81
C ALA A 335 16.48 13.95 2.92
N GLY A 336 17.74 14.38 2.81
CA GLY A 336 18.84 13.56 3.30
C GLY A 336 18.70 13.43 4.82
N ASP A 337 18.70 12.19 5.33
CA ASP A 337 18.75 11.92 6.77
C ASP A 337 20.15 12.21 7.32
#